data_AF-A0A354U8Z8-F1
#
_entry.id   AF-A0A354U8Z8-F1
#
_cell.length_a   1.000
_cell.length_b   1.000
_cell.length_c   1.000
_cell.angle_alpha   90.00
_cell.angle_beta   90.00
_cell.angle_gamma   90.00
#
_symmetry.space_group_name_H-M   'P 1'
#
loop_
_entity.id
_entity.type
_entity.pdbx_description
1 polymer ?
#
loop_
_entity_poly.entity_id
_entity_poly.type
_entity_poly.pdbx_seq_one_letter_code
_entity_poly.pdbx_strand_id
1 'polypeptide(L)'
;GPVDDESWAWVNGQFVGEVTQKTNPSDYWAAQRFHSFRGTLLHAGENEITVLCRDLRGKGGILGSPVLRAIPPMRFYTQEPVSSDDPFRYFRW
;
A
#
# COMPACT_ATOMS: atom_id res chain seq x y z
N GLY A 1 9.22 1.95 0.04
CA GLY A 1 10.55 2.29 -0.50
C GLY A 1 11.54 2.45 0.64
N PRO A 2 12.84 2.61 0.38
CA PRO A 2 13.81 2.88 1.43
C PRO A 2 13.61 4.30 1.99
N VAL A 3 13.49 4.39 3.30
CA VAL A 3 13.55 5.64 4.08
C VAL A 3 14.72 5.46 5.04
N ASP A 4 15.42 6.53 5.38
CA ASP A 4 16.54 6.48 6.32
C ASP A 4 16.22 7.43 7.48
N ASP A 5 16.27 7.08 8.76
CA ASP A 5 16.58 5.82 9.44
C ASP A 5 15.28 5.13 9.91
N GLU A 6 14.52 5.79 10.77
CA GLU A 6 13.23 5.31 11.27
C GLU A 6 12.10 5.99 10.51
N SER A 7 10.98 5.29 10.38
CA SER A 7 9.81 5.85 9.71
C SER A 7 8.50 5.37 10.29
N TRP A 8 7.49 6.23 10.19
CA TRP A 8 6.10 5.94 10.50
C TRP A 8 5.25 6.32 9.29
N ALA A 9 4.22 5.52 9.02
CA ALA A 9 3.33 5.73 7.89
C ALA A 9 1.87 5.81 8.35
N TRP A 10 1.14 6.72 7.70
CA TRP A 10 -0.30 6.87 7.86
C TRP A 10 -0.97 6.91 6.48
N VAL A 11 -2.20 6.40 6.43
CA VAL A 11 -3.11 6.53 5.30
C VAL A 11 -4.38 7.20 5.79
N ASN A 12 -4.74 8.35 5.20
CA ASN A 12 -5.89 9.17 5.63
C ASN A 12 -5.91 9.42 7.15
N GLY A 13 -4.74 9.79 7.71
CA GLY A 13 -4.56 10.03 9.14
C GLY A 13 -4.54 8.79 10.04
N GLN A 14 -4.80 7.59 9.52
CA GLN A 14 -4.73 6.35 10.29
C GLN A 14 -3.36 5.69 10.20
N PHE A 15 -2.81 5.31 11.36
CA PHE A 15 -1.50 4.68 11.44
C PHE A 15 -1.52 3.28 10.83
N VAL A 16 -0.61 3.02 9.88
CA VAL A 16 -0.52 1.72 9.18
C VAL A 16 0.75 0.94 9.53
N GLY A 17 1.75 1.57 10.13
CA GLY A 17 2.93 0.88 10.64
C GLY A 17 4.18 1.74 10.78
N GLU A 18 5.20 1.13 11.37
CA GLU A 18 6.50 1.75 11.62
C GLU A 18 7.66 0.80 11.29
N VAL A 19 8.79 1.39 10.95
CA VAL A 19 10.10 0.73 10.86
C VAL A 19 11.05 1.54 11.75
N THR A 20 11.45 0.96 12.88
CA THR A 20 12.26 1.61 13.91
C THR A 20 13.31 0.63 14.43
N GLN A 21 14.24 1.10 15.27
CA GLN A 21 15.13 0.22 16.03
C GLN A 21 14.37 -0.79 16.90
N LYS A 22 13.11 -0.51 17.25
CA LYS A 22 12.28 -1.43 18.04
C LYS A 22 11.72 -2.57 17.17
N THR A 23 11.26 -2.27 15.96
CA THR A 23 10.64 -3.26 15.07
C THR A 23 11.66 -3.99 14.19
N ASN A 24 12.77 -3.32 13.87
CA ASN A 24 13.86 -3.80 13.02
C ASN A 24 15.24 -3.44 13.63
N PRO A 25 15.61 -4.01 14.80
CA PRO A 25 16.80 -3.58 15.55
C PRO A 25 18.11 -3.74 14.79
N SER A 26 18.19 -4.72 13.90
CA SER A 26 19.42 -5.08 13.20
C SER A 26 19.61 -4.33 11.88
N ASP A 27 18.53 -3.82 11.29
CA ASP A 27 18.52 -3.40 9.89
C ASP A 27 17.49 -2.30 9.53
N TYR A 28 16.96 -1.56 10.51
CA TYR A 28 15.92 -0.53 10.29
C TYR A 28 16.25 0.48 9.16
N TRP A 29 17.51 0.89 9.02
CA TRP A 29 17.98 1.79 7.95
C TRP A 29 17.86 1.18 6.54
N ALA A 30 18.01 -0.14 6.43
CA ALA A 30 17.97 -0.88 5.15
C ALA A 30 16.62 -1.60 4.93
N ALA A 31 15.76 -1.67 5.94
CA ALA A 31 14.52 -2.43 5.90
C ALA A 31 13.56 -1.87 4.86
N GLN A 32 13.03 -2.77 4.03
CA GLN A 32 12.07 -2.40 3.00
C GLN A 32 10.70 -2.09 3.62
N ARG A 33 10.21 -0.88 3.41
CA ARG A 33 8.91 -0.45 3.96
C ARG A 33 7.75 -0.90 3.08
N PHE A 34 7.03 -1.89 3.59
CA PHE A 34 5.73 -2.32 3.12
C PHE A 34 4.76 -2.39 4.29
N HIS A 35 3.67 -1.66 4.20
CA HIS A 35 2.62 -1.63 5.22
C HIS A 35 1.32 -2.12 4.59
N SER A 36 0.81 -3.24 5.10
CA SER A 36 -0.49 -3.77 4.71
C SER A 36 -1.58 -3.17 5.59
N PHE A 37 -2.65 -2.71 4.99
CA PHE A 37 -3.80 -2.16 5.69
C PHE A 37 -5.10 -2.55 4.98
N ARG A 38 -6.23 -2.38 5.66
CA ARG A 38 -7.54 -2.73 5.09
C ARG A 38 -7.98 -1.69 4.06
N GLY A 39 -8.56 -2.14 2.96
CA GLY A 39 -9.09 -1.25 1.92
C GLY A 39 -10.17 -0.27 2.42
N THR A 40 -10.80 -0.56 3.56
CA THR A 40 -11.75 0.34 4.24
C THR A 40 -11.13 1.67 4.70
N LEU A 41 -9.80 1.78 4.74
CA LEU A 41 -9.12 3.04 5.03
C LEU A 41 -9.13 4.00 3.85
N LEU A 42 -9.42 3.52 2.64
CA LEU A 42 -9.40 4.33 1.43
C LEU A 42 -10.75 5.02 1.21
N HIS A 43 -10.68 6.23 0.67
CA HIS A 43 -11.82 6.99 0.19
C HIS A 43 -11.94 6.88 -1.33
N ALA A 44 -13.18 6.99 -1.84
CA ALA A 44 -13.39 7.19 -3.27
C ALA A 44 -12.82 8.55 -3.66
N GLY A 45 -11.95 8.56 -4.67
CA GLY A 45 -11.24 9.77 -5.10
C GLY A 45 -9.87 9.91 -4.43
N GLU A 46 -9.67 11.01 -3.72
CA GLU A 46 -8.36 11.38 -3.18
C GLU A 46 -8.06 10.68 -1.85
N ASN A 47 -6.79 10.32 -1.67
CA ASN A 47 -6.27 9.69 -0.47
C ASN A 47 -4.93 10.32 -0.13
N GLU A 48 -4.65 10.48 1.15
CA GLU A 48 -3.40 11.03 1.66
C GLU A 48 -2.53 9.93 2.24
N ILE A 49 -1.24 9.95 1.89
CA ILE A 49 -0.21 9.14 2.52
C ILE A 49 0.74 10.10 3.23
N THR A 50 0.83 9.98 4.55
CA THR A 50 1.78 10.74 5.35
C THR A 50 2.91 9.79 5.76
N VAL A 51 4.15 10.22 5.56
CA VAL A 51 5.33 9.48 6.03
C VAL A 51 6.17 10.41 6.89
N LEU A 52 6.34 10.04 8.17
CA LEU A 52 7.30 10.69 9.04
C LEU A 52 8.63 9.95 8.89
N CYS A 53 9.66 10.71 8.55
CA CYS A 53 11.03 10.24 8.50
C CYS A 53 11.77 10.81 9.70
N ARG A 54 12.34 9.95 10.54
CA ARG A 54 13.27 10.37 11.59
C ARG A 54 14.65 9.90 11.21
N ASP A 55 15.45 10.86 10.80
CA ASP A 55 16.89 10.68 10.64
C ASP A 55 17.52 10.62 12.03
N LEU A 56 18.20 9.52 12.35
CA LEU A 56 18.95 9.39 13.59
C LEU A 56 20.39 9.84 13.40
N ARG A 57 20.93 9.80 12.18
CA ARG A 57 22.35 10.02 11.88
C ARG A 57 22.56 10.52 10.44
N GLY A 58 23.45 11.50 10.28
CA GLY A 58 23.94 11.89 8.97
C GLY A 58 22.98 12.85 8.24
N LYS A 59 22.75 12.59 6.95
CA LYS A 59 21.82 13.34 6.09
C LYS A 59 20.99 12.33 5.30
N GLY A 60 20.08 11.67 6.01
CA GLY A 60 19.12 10.72 5.46
C GLY A 60 17.83 11.40 4.98
N GLY A 61 16.91 10.60 4.44
CA GLY A 61 15.61 11.09 3.97
C GLY A 61 14.77 10.02 3.31
N ILE A 62 13.68 10.45 2.65
CA ILE A 62 12.81 9.56 1.87
C ILE A 62 13.35 9.46 0.45
N LEU A 63 13.73 8.25 0.02
CA LEU A 63 14.16 8.01 -1.35
C LEU A 63 12.98 7.54 -2.21
N GLY A 64 12.67 8.30 -3.26
CA GLY A 64 11.55 8.03 -4.17
C GLY A 64 10.20 8.48 -3.62
N SER A 65 9.13 8.00 -4.23
CA SER A 65 7.76 8.36 -3.85
C SER A 65 7.04 7.18 -3.19
N PRO A 66 6.34 7.39 -2.06
CA PRO A 66 5.40 6.41 -1.53
C PRO A 66 4.33 6.07 -2.59
N VAL A 67 3.95 4.80 -2.69
CA VAL A 67 2.94 4.34 -3.64
C VAL A 67 1.95 3.41 -2.96
N LEU A 68 0.67 3.56 -3.29
CA LEU A 68 -0.38 2.60 -2.93
C LEU A 68 -0.42 1.51 -3.99
N ARG A 69 -0.42 0.25 -3.55
CA ARG A 69 -0.61 -0.90 -4.43
C ARG A 69 -1.81 -1.70 -3.95
N ALA A 70 -2.80 -1.87 -4.83
CA ALA A 70 -3.86 -2.84 -4.60
C ALA A 70 -3.36 -4.23 -5.00
N ILE A 71 -3.54 -5.21 -4.12
CA ILE A 71 -3.38 -6.61 -4.49
C ILE A 71 -4.63 -6.96 -5.32
N PRO A 72 -4.49 -7.34 -6.59
CA PRO A 72 -5.65 -7.70 -7.40
C PRO A 72 -6.39 -8.87 -6.72
N PRO A 73 -7.73 -8.85 -6.71
CA PRO A 73 -8.49 -9.97 -6.16
C PRO A 73 -8.12 -11.24 -6.91
N MET A 74 -7.96 -12.34 -6.18
CA MET A 74 -7.78 -13.64 -6.78
C MET A 74 -9.01 -13.93 -7.66
N ARG A 75 -8.80 -13.95 -8.98
CA ARG A 75 -9.86 -14.29 -9.93
C ARG A 75 -9.98 -15.80 -9.97
N PHE A 76 -11.10 -16.33 -9.50
CA PHE A 76 -11.42 -17.75 -9.62
C PHE A 76 -11.99 -18.12 -10.99
N TYR A 77 -12.32 -17.13 -11.81
CA TYR A 77 -12.75 -17.32 -13.18
C TYR A 77 -11.51 -17.43 -14.09
N THR A 78 -11.48 -18.48 -14.91
CA THR A 78 -10.43 -18.70 -15.92
C THR A 78 -10.61 -17.82 -17.15
N GLN A 79 -11.79 -17.24 -17.34
CA GLN A 79 -12.13 -16.41 -18.48
C GLN A 79 -12.28 -14.93 -18.07
N GLU A 80 -11.77 -14.04 -18.92
CA GLU A 80 -12.04 -12.62 -18.79
C GLU A 80 -13.49 -12.36 -19.25
N PRO A 81 -14.31 -11.64 -18.46
CA PRO A 81 -15.66 -11.31 -18.88
C PRO A 81 -15.60 -10.42 -20.12
N VAL A 82 -16.14 -10.90 -21.23
CA VAL A 82 -16.27 -10.13 -22.46
C VAL A 82 -17.58 -9.36 -22.38
N SER A 83 -17.61 -8.09 -22.79
CA SER A 83 -18.84 -7.29 -22.76
C SER A 83 -20.01 -7.88 -23.56
N SER A 84 -19.73 -8.86 -24.43
CA SER A 84 -20.72 -9.62 -25.20
C SER A 84 -21.26 -10.86 -24.48
N ASP A 85 -20.72 -11.23 -23.32
CA ASP A 85 -21.27 -12.29 -22.45
C ASP A 85 -22.54 -11.76 -21.77
N ASP A 86 -23.61 -11.68 -22.55
CA ASP A 86 -24.96 -11.55 -22.03
C ASP A 86 -25.58 -12.96 -21.95
N PRO A 87 -25.60 -13.61 -20.76
CA PRO A 87 -26.17 -14.93 -20.60
C PRO A 87 -27.69 -14.96 -20.82
N PHE A 88 -28.35 -13.80 -20.91
CA PHE A 88 -29.78 -13.68 -21.18
C PHE A 88 -30.11 -13.45 -22.65
N ARG A 89 -29.10 -13.32 -23.53
CA ARG A 89 -29.29 -13.02 -24.96
C ARG A 89 -30.17 -14.03 -25.70
N TYR A 90 -30.19 -15.28 -25.24
CA TYR A 90 -30.94 -16.38 -25.86
C TYR A 90 -32.25 -16.73 -25.14
N PHE A 91 -32.53 -16.14 -23.97
CA PHE A 91 -33.76 -16.39 -23.24
C PHE A 91 -34.75 -15.23 -23.44
N ARG A 92 -35.49 -15.27 -24.56
CA ARG A 92 -36.76 -14.57 -24.67
C ARG A 92 -37.88 -15.59 -24.51
N TRP A 93 -38.72 -15.38 -23.50
CA TRP A 93 -39.97 -16.10 -23.27
C TRP A 93 -41.07 -15.45 -24.10
#